data_AF-A0AAU1IG55-F1
#
_entry.id   AF-A0AAU1IG55-F1
#
_cell.length_a   1.000
_cell.length_b   1.000
_cell.length_c   1.000
_cell.angle_alpha   90.00
_cell.angle_beta   90.00
_cell.angle_gamma   90.00
#
_symmetry.space_group_name_H-M   'P 1'
#
loop_
_entity.id
_entity.type
_entity.pdbx_description
1 polymer ?
#
loop_
_entity_poly.entity_id
_entity_poly.type
_entity_poly.pdbx_seq_one_letter_code
_entity_poly.pdbx_strand_id
1 'polypeptide(L)'
;MEFKWDEQGRPKNPADKALLDSWSGLQFDNTRDYINLSVWSAHDHFPEDTHRQRGRQLLDTVLESTRNWHPDLRRIVELSDSDAAFPLRIATSVPVDPWPTTTITLLGDAIHTMTPGQGVGANTALRDASLLCRELTAAARESKPLLTAVGAYEAEMIPYGFTRVAESLDNNGTSGDNPLYRPVTGRLALFAARSFFSVTSKVPALRRKFLADMYAYRGSESV
;
A
#
# COMPACT_ATOMS: atom_id res chain seq x y z
N MET A 1 -19.12 16.57 4.91
CA MET A 1 -19.27 15.99 3.56
C MET A 1 -20.59 15.27 3.52
N GLU A 2 -21.48 15.64 2.62
CA GLU A 2 -22.72 14.89 2.43
C GLU A 2 -22.45 13.76 1.44
N PHE A 3 -22.63 12.51 1.87
CA PHE A 3 -22.45 11.36 1.00
C PHE A 3 -23.55 11.34 -0.07
N LYS A 4 -23.18 10.91 -1.29
CA LYS A 4 -24.09 10.78 -2.45
C LYS A 4 -25.11 9.63 -2.33
N TRP A 5 -25.08 8.90 -1.21
CA TRP A 5 -25.85 7.69 -0.95
C TRP A 5 -26.75 7.90 0.28
N ASP A 6 -27.90 7.22 0.32
CA ASP A 6 -28.78 7.17 1.48
C ASP A 6 -28.31 6.14 2.53
N GLU A 7 -29.02 6.06 3.66
CA GLU A 7 -28.70 5.11 4.75
C GLU A 7 -28.84 3.64 4.34
N GLN A 8 -29.46 3.35 3.18
CA GLN A 8 -29.61 2.02 2.62
C GLN A 8 -28.63 1.75 1.46
N GLY A 9 -27.65 2.64 1.24
CA GLY A 9 -26.66 2.51 0.17
C GLY A 9 -27.20 2.86 -1.22
N ARG A 10 -28.37 3.49 -1.36
CA ARG A 10 -28.91 3.83 -2.68
C ARG A 10 -28.41 5.21 -3.11
N PRO A 11 -28.03 5.42 -4.38
CA PRO A 11 -27.68 6.74 -4.88
C PRO A 11 -28.85 7.71 -4.66
N LYS A 12 -28.59 8.87 -4.05
CA LYS A 12 -29.59 9.93 -3.89
C LYS A 12 -30.02 10.52 -5.25
N ASN A 13 -29.13 10.48 -6.24
CA ASN A 13 -29.37 10.95 -7.60
C ASN A 13 -29.74 9.78 -8.53
N PRO A 14 -30.94 9.77 -9.16
CA PRO A 14 -31.34 8.75 -10.11
C PRO A 14 -30.42 8.63 -11.35
N ALA A 15 -29.75 9.70 -11.76
CA ALA A 15 -28.79 9.66 -12.87
C ALA A 15 -27.53 8.87 -12.50
N ASP A 16 -27.05 9.01 -11.25
CA ASP A 16 -25.91 8.23 -10.75
C ASP A 16 -26.27 6.74 -10.69
N LYS A 17 -27.51 6.41 -10.32
CA LYS A 17 -28.03 5.03 -10.37
C LYS A 17 -27.99 4.45 -11.79
N ALA A 18 -28.54 5.17 -12.77
CA ALA A 18 -28.57 4.69 -14.15
C ALA A 18 -27.16 4.49 -14.74
N LEU A 19 -26.21 5.35 -14.37
CA LEU A 19 -24.80 5.20 -14.76
C LEU A 19 -24.19 3.93 -14.16
N LEU A 20 -24.40 3.68 -12.86
CA LEU A 20 -23.91 2.48 -12.17
C LEU A 20 -24.50 1.19 -12.75
N ASP A 21 -25.82 1.17 -12.97
CA ASP A 21 -26.53 0.01 -13.53
C ASP A 21 -26.06 -0.33 -14.96
N SER A 22 -25.59 0.68 -15.71
CA SER A 22 -25.05 0.50 -17.08
C SER A 22 -23.55 0.20 -17.13
N TRP A 23 -22.83 0.33 -16.01
CA TRP A 23 -21.38 0.20 -16.02
C TRP A 23 -20.96 -1.26 -15.89
N SER A 24 -20.68 -1.88 -17.03
CA SER A 24 -20.18 -3.27 -17.12
C SER A 24 -18.84 -3.51 -16.38
N GLY A 25 -18.13 -2.45 -16.00
CA GLY A 25 -16.88 -2.49 -15.24
C GLY A 25 -17.06 -2.32 -13.73
N LEU A 26 -18.28 -2.09 -13.23
CA LEU A 26 -18.57 -2.03 -11.80
C LEU A 26 -18.57 -3.45 -11.22
N GLN A 27 -17.38 -3.97 -10.96
CA GLN A 27 -17.14 -5.29 -10.37
C GLN A 27 -17.28 -5.28 -8.83
N PHE A 28 -17.61 -4.12 -8.25
CA PHE A 28 -17.60 -3.92 -6.81
C PHE A 28 -18.71 -2.95 -6.39
N ASP A 29 -19.56 -3.41 -5.47
CA ASP A 29 -20.60 -2.60 -4.82
C ASP A 29 -19.97 -1.79 -3.67
N ASN A 30 -19.73 -0.49 -3.90
CA ASN A 30 -19.19 0.42 -2.87
C ASN A 30 -20.26 1.07 -2.00
N THR A 31 -21.50 0.59 -2.07
CA THR A 31 -22.64 1.16 -1.35
C THR A 31 -22.95 0.48 -0.03
N ARG A 32 -22.37 -0.69 0.18
CA ARG A 32 -22.52 -1.51 1.38
C ARG A 32 -21.20 -1.56 2.13
N ASP A 33 -21.31 -1.78 3.43
CA ASP A 33 -20.14 -2.07 4.25
C ASP A 33 -19.46 -3.33 3.73
N TYR A 34 -18.13 -3.27 3.63
CA TYR A 34 -17.31 -4.38 3.17
C TYR A 34 -16.04 -4.48 4.00
N ILE A 35 -15.47 -5.68 4.01
CA ILE A 35 -14.17 -5.94 4.58
C ILE A 35 -13.21 -6.19 3.42
N ASN A 36 -12.18 -5.36 3.29
CA ASN A 36 -11.05 -5.68 2.42
C ASN A 36 -10.04 -6.51 3.20
N LEU A 37 -9.72 -7.69 2.68
CA LEU A 37 -8.68 -8.55 3.23
C LEU A 37 -7.53 -8.63 2.23
N SER A 38 -6.33 -8.35 2.72
CA SER A 38 -5.09 -8.52 1.96
C SER A 38 -4.19 -9.50 2.70
N VAL A 39 -3.76 -10.55 2.00
CA VAL A 39 -2.75 -11.49 2.48
C VAL A 39 -1.52 -11.34 1.59
N TRP A 40 -0.40 -10.91 2.18
CA TRP A 40 0.83 -10.70 1.44
C TRP A 40 1.99 -11.42 2.13
N SER A 41 2.99 -11.79 1.34
CA SER A 41 4.25 -12.39 1.79
C SER A 41 5.29 -12.29 0.67
N ALA A 42 6.51 -12.74 0.94
CA ALA A 42 7.53 -12.95 -0.09
C ALA A 42 7.01 -13.93 -1.17
N HIS A 43 7.46 -13.75 -2.41
CA HIS A 43 7.01 -14.55 -3.55
C HIS A 43 7.18 -16.06 -3.29
N ASP A 44 8.31 -16.45 -2.71
CA ASP A 44 8.69 -17.84 -2.45
C ASP A 44 7.83 -18.54 -1.38
N HIS A 45 6.95 -17.80 -0.69
CA HIS A 45 5.98 -18.36 0.25
C HIS A 45 4.64 -18.71 -0.39
N PHE A 46 4.45 -18.36 -1.67
CA PHE A 46 3.27 -18.74 -2.44
C PHE A 46 3.64 -19.75 -3.53
N PRO A 47 2.72 -20.64 -3.94
CA PRO A 47 2.91 -21.48 -5.13
C PRO A 47 3.26 -20.64 -6.38
N GLU A 48 4.12 -21.13 -7.27
CA GLU A 48 4.67 -20.39 -8.42
C GLU A 48 3.59 -19.70 -9.28
N ASP A 49 2.44 -20.34 -9.51
CA ASP A 49 1.36 -19.83 -10.34
C ASP A 49 0.32 -18.95 -9.60
N THR A 50 0.54 -18.62 -8.32
CA THR A 50 -0.44 -17.84 -7.53
C THR A 50 -0.83 -16.52 -8.19
N HIS A 51 0.11 -15.86 -8.88
CA HIS A 51 -0.13 -14.62 -9.62
C HIS A 51 -1.13 -14.74 -10.79
N ARG A 52 -1.37 -15.96 -11.28
CA ARG A 52 -2.33 -16.27 -12.35
C ARG A 52 -3.68 -16.74 -11.82
N GLN A 53 -3.73 -17.19 -10.57
CA GLN A 53 -4.97 -17.64 -9.94
C GLN A 53 -5.92 -16.45 -9.76
N ARG A 54 -7.21 -16.73 -9.79
CA ARG A 54 -8.30 -15.79 -9.53
C ARG A 54 -9.39 -16.55 -8.79
N GLY A 55 -10.37 -15.83 -8.25
CA GLY A 55 -11.56 -16.51 -7.81
C GLY A 55 -11.33 -17.42 -6.61
N ARG A 56 -12.09 -18.51 -6.61
CA ARG A 56 -12.01 -19.56 -5.60
C ARG A 56 -10.62 -20.20 -5.49
N GLN A 57 -9.92 -20.36 -6.61
CA GLN A 57 -8.58 -20.96 -6.62
C GLN A 57 -7.60 -20.15 -5.75
N LEU A 58 -7.65 -18.82 -5.83
CA LEU A 58 -6.81 -17.95 -5.01
C LEU A 58 -7.21 -18.02 -3.53
N LEU A 59 -8.51 -18.05 -3.23
CA LEU A 59 -9.00 -18.19 -1.86
C LEU A 59 -8.55 -19.53 -1.23
N ASP A 60 -8.56 -20.63 -1.98
CA ASP A 60 -8.10 -21.93 -1.49
C ASP A 60 -6.59 -21.91 -1.18
N THR A 61 -5.77 -21.27 -2.02
CA THR A 61 -4.34 -21.04 -1.74
C THR A 61 -4.13 -20.22 -0.46
N VAL A 62 -4.94 -19.19 -0.24
CA VAL A 62 -4.90 -18.40 1.00
C VAL A 62 -5.35 -19.24 2.20
N LEU A 63 -6.40 -20.05 2.08
CA LEU A 63 -6.86 -20.92 3.16
C LEU A 63 -5.83 -21.99 3.53
N GLU A 64 -5.08 -22.52 2.57
CA GLU A 64 -4.01 -23.48 2.87
C GLU A 64 -2.83 -22.81 3.59
N SER A 65 -2.37 -21.66 3.09
CA SER A 65 -1.26 -20.92 3.70
C SER A 65 -1.59 -20.40 5.11
N THR A 66 -2.88 -20.20 5.41
CA THR A 66 -3.37 -19.73 6.71
C THR A 66 -3.94 -20.84 7.61
N ARG A 67 -3.60 -22.12 7.38
CA ARG A 67 -4.15 -23.27 8.16
C ARG A 67 -4.01 -23.17 9.68
N ASN A 68 -3.00 -22.45 10.15
CA ASN A 68 -2.70 -22.27 11.57
C ASN A 68 -3.25 -20.96 12.17
N TRP A 69 -4.00 -20.17 11.40
CA TRP A 69 -4.61 -18.93 11.88
C TRP A 69 -5.85 -19.22 12.73
N HIS A 70 -6.27 -18.22 13.51
CA HIS A 70 -7.48 -18.33 14.33
C HIS A 70 -8.71 -18.65 13.44
N PRO A 71 -9.62 -19.54 13.88
CA PRO A 71 -10.79 -19.93 13.09
C PRO A 71 -11.60 -18.74 12.56
N ASP A 72 -11.79 -17.69 13.37
CA ASP A 72 -12.53 -16.48 12.94
C ASP A 72 -11.84 -15.73 11.79
N LEU A 73 -10.51 -15.68 11.74
CA LEU A 73 -9.78 -15.05 10.63
C LEU A 73 -9.91 -15.88 9.36
N ARG A 74 -9.83 -17.21 9.50
CA ARG A 74 -10.07 -18.13 8.38
C ARG A 74 -11.51 -18.01 7.87
N ARG A 75 -12.47 -17.84 8.77
CA ARG A 75 -13.89 -17.67 8.43
C ARG A 75 -14.14 -16.44 7.55
N ILE A 76 -13.41 -15.36 7.76
CA ILE A 76 -13.47 -14.17 6.89
C ILE A 76 -13.03 -14.51 5.46
N VAL A 77 -11.95 -15.29 5.29
CA VAL A 77 -11.49 -15.76 3.97
C VAL A 77 -12.53 -16.68 3.32
N GLU A 78 -13.12 -17.59 4.08
CA GLU A 78 -14.16 -18.51 3.58
C GLU A 78 -15.44 -17.81 3.10
N LEU A 79 -15.78 -16.68 3.74
CA LEU A 79 -16.94 -15.86 3.41
C LEU A 79 -16.65 -14.81 2.34
N SER A 80 -15.41 -14.71 1.89
CA SER A 80 -15.01 -13.72 0.88
C SER A 80 -15.66 -14.04 -0.47
N ASP A 81 -16.11 -13.01 -1.17
CA ASP A 81 -16.57 -13.13 -2.54
C ASP A 81 -15.41 -13.57 -3.44
N SER A 82 -15.58 -14.70 -4.13
CA SER A 82 -14.55 -15.20 -5.03
C SER A 82 -14.34 -14.25 -6.21
N ASP A 83 -15.38 -13.63 -6.72
CA ASP A 83 -15.28 -12.84 -7.96
C ASP A 83 -14.44 -11.56 -7.74
N ALA A 84 -14.36 -11.11 -6.48
CA ALA A 84 -13.51 -10.00 -6.05
C ALA A 84 -12.07 -10.43 -5.71
N ALA A 85 -11.72 -11.72 -5.76
CA ALA A 85 -10.40 -12.22 -5.38
C ALA A 85 -9.40 -12.18 -6.54
N PHE A 86 -8.38 -11.33 -6.41
CA PHE A 86 -7.29 -11.20 -7.38
C PHE A 86 -5.92 -11.12 -6.69
N PRO A 87 -4.86 -11.64 -7.32
CA PRO A 87 -3.51 -11.53 -6.82
C PRO A 87 -2.92 -10.18 -7.24
N LEU A 88 -2.16 -9.59 -6.34
CA LEU A 88 -1.42 -8.36 -6.59
C LEU A 88 0.07 -8.63 -6.48
N ARG A 89 0.80 -8.47 -7.59
CA ARG A 89 2.26 -8.53 -7.57
C ARG A 89 2.80 -7.18 -7.07
N ILE A 90 3.45 -7.21 -5.92
CA ILE A 90 4.14 -6.03 -5.39
C ILE A 90 5.55 -5.99 -5.98
N ALA A 91 5.91 -4.85 -6.55
CA ALA A 91 7.24 -4.53 -7.03
C ALA A 91 7.71 -3.21 -6.39
N THR A 92 9.02 -3.00 -6.39
CA THR A 92 9.64 -1.76 -5.91
C THR A 92 10.69 -1.32 -6.91
N SER A 93 11.04 -0.03 -6.87
CA SER A 93 12.03 0.54 -7.77
C SER A 93 13.46 0.30 -7.29
N VAL A 94 14.41 0.28 -8.22
CA VAL A 94 15.85 0.30 -7.93
C VAL A 94 16.32 1.74 -8.09
N PRO A 95 17.19 2.25 -7.18
CA PRO A 95 17.80 3.57 -7.35
C PRO A 95 18.44 3.73 -8.72
N VAL A 96 18.19 4.87 -9.36
CA VAL A 96 18.81 5.24 -10.63
C VAL A 96 19.72 6.44 -10.44
N ASP A 97 20.78 6.49 -11.24
CA ASP A 97 21.66 7.65 -11.31
C ASP A 97 20.94 8.85 -11.95
N PRO A 98 21.34 10.09 -11.63
CA PRO A 98 20.89 11.27 -12.36
C PRO A 98 21.11 11.13 -13.86
N TRP A 99 20.14 11.54 -14.65
CA TRP A 99 20.19 11.48 -16.12
C TRP A 99 20.37 12.88 -16.74
N PRO A 100 20.80 12.96 -18.01
CA PRO A 100 20.82 14.22 -18.73
C PRO A 100 19.40 14.79 -18.86
N THR A 101 19.19 15.99 -18.33
CA THR A 101 17.88 16.66 -18.38
C THR A 101 17.43 16.94 -19.82
N THR A 102 16.17 16.62 -20.11
CA THR A 102 15.49 16.93 -21.37
C THR A 102 14.14 17.60 -21.11
N THR A 103 13.31 17.75 -22.15
CA THR A 103 11.91 18.17 -21.99
C THR A 103 10.99 17.03 -21.53
N ILE A 104 11.53 15.83 -21.35
CA ILE A 104 10.82 14.64 -20.84
C ILE A 104 11.42 14.30 -19.47
N THR A 105 10.55 14.15 -18.47
CA THR A 105 10.90 13.72 -17.12
C THR A 105 9.82 12.78 -16.57
N LEU A 106 10.05 12.20 -15.39
CA LEU A 106 9.18 11.21 -14.75
C LEU A 106 8.70 11.71 -13.39
N LEU A 107 7.55 11.22 -12.91
CA LEU A 107 7.03 11.50 -11.56
C LEU A 107 6.23 10.30 -11.02
N GLY A 108 6.09 10.23 -9.70
CA GLY A 108 5.30 9.21 -9.01
C GLY A 108 5.82 7.80 -9.25
N ASP A 109 4.89 6.86 -9.43
CA ASP A 109 5.21 5.44 -9.62
C ASP A 109 6.03 5.18 -10.90
N ALA A 110 6.02 6.09 -11.88
CA ALA A 110 6.81 5.94 -13.10
C ALA A 110 8.33 5.95 -12.86
N ILE A 111 8.80 6.51 -11.74
CA ILE A 111 10.22 6.59 -11.39
C ILE A 111 10.53 5.96 -10.02
N HIS A 112 9.60 6.04 -9.07
CA HIS A 112 9.77 5.46 -7.74
C HIS A 112 8.50 4.75 -7.25
N THR A 113 8.09 3.69 -7.97
CA THR A 113 7.14 2.69 -7.45
C THR A 113 7.66 2.13 -6.12
N MET A 114 6.82 2.12 -5.09
CA MET A 114 7.14 1.67 -3.72
C MET A 114 6.23 0.53 -3.28
N THR A 115 6.67 -0.27 -2.29
CA THR A 115 5.79 -1.24 -1.65
C THR A 115 4.67 -0.53 -0.87
N PRO A 116 3.46 -1.12 -0.75
CA PRO A 116 2.30 -0.44 -0.16
C PRO A 116 2.39 -0.31 1.37
N GLY A 117 3.46 -0.81 2.01
CA GLY A 117 3.57 -1.00 3.46
C GLY A 117 3.32 0.25 4.32
N GLN A 118 3.47 1.45 3.77
CA GLN A 118 3.29 2.72 4.49
C GLN A 118 2.30 3.70 3.82
N GLY A 119 1.68 3.35 2.68
CA GLY A 119 0.79 4.28 1.96
C GLY A 119 1.47 5.58 1.49
N VAL A 120 2.81 5.62 1.43
CA VAL A 120 3.60 6.82 1.13
C VAL A 120 3.69 7.14 -0.36
N GLY A 121 3.49 6.16 -1.26
CA GLY A 121 3.64 6.37 -2.70
C GLY A 121 2.74 7.48 -3.26
N ALA A 122 1.47 7.54 -2.85
CA ALA A 122 0.54 8.58 -3.28
C ALA A 122 0.97 9.98 -2.80
N ASN A 123 1.45 10.09 -1.55
CA ASN A 123 1.94 11.36 -1.01
C ASN A 123 3.23 11.81 -1.74
N THR A 124 4.12 10.87 -2.07
CA THR A 124 5.31 11.17 -2.88
C THR A 124 4.92 11.66 -4.28
N ALA A 125 3.98 10.99 -4.96
CA ALA A 125 3.51 11.43 -6.27
C ALA A 125 2.89 12.85 -6.23
N LEU A 126 2.14 13.18 -5.17
CA LEU A 126 1.60 14.53 -4.96
C LEU A 126 2.71 15.56 -4.70
N ARG A 127 3.74 15.19 -3.94
CA ARG A 127 4.93 16.03 -3.74
C ARG A 127 5.66 16.27 -5.06
N ASP A 128 5.84 15.24 -5.88
CA ASP A 128 6.48 15.35 -7.20
C ASP A 128 5.69 16.31 -8.10
N ALA A 129 4.37 16.16 -8.15
CA ALA A 129 3.49 17.01 -8.95
C ALA A 129 3.56 18.48 -8.50
N SER A 130 3.53 18.73 -7.18
CA SER A 130 3.65 20.08 -6.60
C SER A 130 5.01 20.71 -6.95
N LEU A 131 6.09 19.94 -6.80
CA LEU A 131 7.44 20.36 -7.11
C LEU A 131 7.61 20.70 -8.60
N LEU A 132 7.22 19.79 -9.49
CA LEU A 132 7.30 19.98 -10.93
C LEU A 132 6.45 21.16 -11.39
N CYS A 133 5.24 21.33 -10.84
CA CYS A 133 4.37 22.47 -11.14
C CYS A 133 5.04 23.81 -10.79
N ARG A 134 5.69 23.90 -9.62
CA ARG A 134 6.44 25.09 -9.20
C ARG A 134 7.56 25.43 -10.19
N GLU A 135 8.33 24.42 -10.57
CA GLU A 135 9.47 24.56 -11.49
C GLU A 135 9.02 25.00 -12.89
N LEU A 136 7.99 24.35 -13.44
CA LEU A 136 7.40 24.72 -14.74
C LEU A 136 6.77 26.12 -14.72
N THR A 137 6.13 26.51 -13.62
CA THR A 137 5.56 27.86 -13.47
C THR A 137 6.65 28.94 -13.52
N ALA A 138 7.79 28.70 -12.88
CA ALA A 138 8.92 29.62 -12.92
C ALA A 138 9.53 29.72 -14.34
N ALA A 139 9.57 28.61 -15.08
CA ALA A 139 9.98 28.63 -16.48
C ALA A 139 8.98 29.39 -17.38
N ALA A 140 7.67 29.18 -17.18
CA ALA A 140 6.62 29.87 -17.93
C ALA A 140 6.60 31.39 -17.68
N ARG A 141 7.08 31.84 -16.51
CA ARG A 141 7.27 33.26 -16.17
C ARG A 141 8.63 33.81 -16.59
N GLU A 142 9.38 33.08 -17.40
CA GLU A 142 10.72 33.44 -17.89
C GLU A 142 11.74 33.72 -16.77
N SER A 143 11.46 33.23 -15.55
CA SER A 143 12.35 33.41 -14.39
C SER A 143 13.55 32.46 -14.41
N LYS A 144 13.46 31.36 -15.19
CA LYS A 144 14.56 30.44 -15.49
C LYS A 144 14.30 29.67 -16.80
N PRO A 145 15.33 29.21 -17.51
CA PRO A 145 15.15 28.37 -18.70
C PRO A 145 14.43 27.05 -18.38
N LEU A 146 13.63 26.52 -19.32
CA LEU A 146 12.85 25.29 -19.14
C LEU A 146 13.71 24.10 -18.69
N LEU A 147 14.83 23.83 -19.40
CA LEU A 147 15.71 22.72 -19.05
C LEU A 147 16.35 22.90 -17.66
N THR A 148 16.64 24.14 -17.26
CA THR A 148 17.13 24.41 -15.90
C THR A 148 16.08 24.11 -14.84
N ALA A 149 14.81 24.40 -15.11
CA ALA A 149 13.70 24.10 -14.20
C ALA A 149 13.45 22.58 -14.08
N VAL A 150 13.43 21.86 -15.20
CA VAL A 150 13.28 20.39 -15.18
C VAL A 150 14.46 19.74 -14.44
N GLY A 151 15.69 20.21 -14.67
CA GLY A 151 16.87 19.67 -14.00
C GLY A 151 16.87 19.95 -12.49
N ALA A 152 16.35 21.10 -12.07
CA ALA A 152 16.16 21.41 -10.65
C ALA A 152 15.09 20.50 -10.00
N TYR A 153 14.00 20.22 -10.71
CA TYR A 153 13.03 19.20 -10.30
C TYR A 153 13.68 17.83 -10.11
N GLU A 154 14.41 17.34 -11.12
CA GLU A 154 15.07 16.03 -11.09
C GLU A 154 16.10 15.91 -9.97
N ALA A 155 16.90 16.97 -9.76
CA ALA A 155 17.92 17.02 -8.71
C ALA A 155 17.34 16.95 -7.29
N GLU A 156 16.14 17.48 -7.07
CA GLU A 156 15.42 17.32 -5.80
C GLU A 156 14.69 15.97 -5.72
N MET A 157 13.98 15.59 -6.78
CA MET A 157 13.10 14.43 -6.84
C MET A 157 13.83 13.10 -6.66
N ILE A 158 14.94 12.90 -7.36
CA ILE A 158 15.65 11.62 -7.36
C ILE A 158 16.09 11.23 -5.94
N PRO A 159 16.79 12.09 -5.16
CA PRO A 159 17.20 11.74 -3.81
C PRO A 159 16.04 11.38 -2.88
N TYR A 160 15.03 12.26 -2.74
CA TYR A 160 13.95 11.97 -1.79
C TYR A 160 13.08 10.81 -2.25
N GLY A 161 12.86 10.65 -3.56
CA GLY A 161 12.10 9.54 -4.12
C GLY A 161 12.70 8.20 -3.75
N PHE A 162 14.01 8.04 -3.94
CA PHE A 162 14.70 6.79 -3.61
C PHE A 162 14.96 6.59 -2.12
N THR A 163 15.08 7.66 -1.32
CA THR A 163 15.03 7.54 0.16
C THR A 163 13.71 6.89 0.59
N ARG A 164 12.58 7.34 0.05
CA ARG A 164 11.25 6.76 0.37
C ARG A 164 11.09 5.32 -0.13
N VAL A 165 11.66 4.98 -1.29
CA VAL A 165 11.70 3.60 -1.79
C VAL A 165 12.43 2.69 -0.79
N ALA A 166 13.60 3.10 -0.31
CA ALA A 166 14.38 2.34 0.66
C ALA A 166 13.64 2.20 2.00
N GLU A 167 13.09 3.30 2.53
CA GLU A 167 12.29 3.28 3.76
C GLU A 167 11.07 2.35 3.64
N SER A 168 10.39 2.36 2.49
CA SER A 168 9.26 1.47 2.22
C SER A 168 9.69 0.00 2.20
N LEU A 169 10.83 -0.31 1.58
CA LEU A 169 11.37 -1.67 1.51
C LEU A 169 11.75 -2.20 2.90
N ASP A 170 12.45 -1.41 3.70
CA ASP A 170 12.88 -1.81 5.05
C ASP A 170 11.69 -2.05 6.00
N ASN A 171 10.61 -1.29 5.82
CA ASN A 171 9.43 -1.33 6.68
C ASN A 171 8.27 -2.20 6.15
N ASN A 172 8.45 -2.95 5.06
CA ASN A 172 7.37 -3.73 4.45
C ASN A 172 6.99 -5.03 5.20
N GLY A 173 7.77 -5.41 6.22
CA GLY A 173 7.50 -6.60 7.06
C GLY A 173 7.67 -7.95 6.36
N THR A 174 8.10 -7.97 5.10
CA THR A 174 8.20 -9.16 4.24
C THR A 174 9.58 -9.40 3.65
N SER A 175 10.60 -8.63 4.06
CA SER A 175 11.98 -8.90 3.66
C SER A 175 12.32 -10.36 3.93
N GLY A 176 12.80 -11.06 2.89
CA GLY A 176 13.13 -12.49 2.95
C GLY A 176 14.17 -12.82 4.02
N ASP A 177 14.97 -11.83 4.42
CA ASP A 177 16.00 -11.95 5.46
C ASP A 177 15.49 -11.73 6.90
N ASN A 178 14.19 -11.51 7.10
CA ASN A 178 13.65 -11.24 8.44
C ASN A 178 13.95 -12.41 9.40
N PRO A 179 14.54 -12.16 10.59
CA PRO A 179 14.87 -13.19 11.58
C PRO A 179 13.69 -14.09 11.98
N LEU A 180 12.45 -13.62 11.82
CA LEU A 180 11.22 -14.39 12.03
C LEU A 180 11.09 -15.60 11.08
N TYR A 181 11.69 -15.54 9.89
CA TYR A 181 11.60 -16.59 8.88
C TYR A 181 12.73 -17.63 8.97
N ARG A 182 13.68 -17.48 9.90
CA ARG A 182 14.77 -18.46 10.11
C ARG A 182 14.31 -19.66 10.96
N PRO A 183 14.68 -20.91 10.62
CA PRO A 183 14.08 -22.12 11.20
C PRO A 183 14.23 -22.28 12.72
N VAL A 184 15.34 -21.80 13.30
CA VAL A 184 15.62 -21.93 14.75
C VAL A 184 15.39 -20.62 15.49
N THR A 185 15.99 -19.51 15.02
CA THR A 185 15.85 -18.19 15.65
C THR A 185 14.45 -17.61 15.48
N GLY A 186 13.75 -17.94 14.39
CA GLY A 186 12.38 -17.48 14.12
C GLY A 186 11.37 -18.07 15.09
N ARG A 187 11.53 -19.33 15.53
CA ARG A 187 10.67 -19.93 16.57
C ARG A 187 10.80 -19.22 17.92
N LEU A 188 12.03 -18.86 18.29
CA LEU A 188 12.28 -18.10 19.53
C LEU A 188 11.73 -16.68 19.42
N ALA A 189 11.96 -16.01 18.29
CA ALA A 189 11.42 -14.68 18.03
C ALA A 189 9.88 -14.68 18.03
N LEU A 190 9.24 -15.70 17.43
CA LEU A 190 7.79 -15.85 17.43
C LEU A 190 7.24 -16.12 18.84
N PHE A 191 7.93 -16.93 19.65
CA PHE A 191 7.56 -17.15 21.05
C PHE A 191 7.66 -15.85 21.85
N ALA A 192 8.74 -15.08 21.67
CA ALA A 192 8.93 -13.80 22.33
C ALA A 192 7.85 -12.80 21.92
N ALA A 193 7.55 -12.68 20.62
CA ALA A 193 6.50 -11.82 20.09
C ALA A 193 5.11 -12.21 20.65
N ARG A 194 4.77 -13.51 20.63
CA ARG A 194 3.51 -14.02 21.20
C ARG A 194 3.39 -13.73 22.69
N SER A 195 4.49 -13.90 23.43
CA SER A 195 4.53 -13.60 24.86
C SER A 195 4.34 -12.12 25.13
N PHE A 196 5.00 -11.26 24.36
CA PHE A 196 4.83 -9.81 24.42
C PHE A 196 3.38 -9.40 24.12
N PHE A 197 2.78 -9.89 23.03
CA PHE A 197 1.38 -9.59 22.71
C PHE A 197 0.40 -10.12 23.76
N SER A 198 0.64 -11.31 24.31
CA SER A 198 -0.18 -11.86 25.40
C SER A 198 -0.12 -10.98 26.65
N VAL A 199 1.07 -10.53 27.05
CA VAL A 199 1.27 -9.66 28.22
C VAL A 199 0.66 -8.28 27.99
N THR A 200 0.93 -7.65 26.84
CA THR A 200 0.36 -6.34 26.49
C THR A 200 -1.17 -6.40 26.39
N SER A 201 -1.75 -7.51 25.93
CA SER A 201 -3.20 -7.69 25.93
C SER A 201 -3.80 -7.76 27.34
N LYS A 202 -3.09 -8.33 28.32
CA LYS A 202 -3.59 -8.50 29.69
C LYS A 202 -3.34 -7.30 30.60
N VAL A 203 -2.37 -6.44 30.26
CA VAL A 203 -1.99 -5.28 31.08
C VAL A 203 -2.49 -3.99 30.41
N PRO A 204 -3.55 -3.34 30.91
CA PRO A 204 -4.15 -2.17 30.26
C PRO A 204 -3.20 -0.99 30.04
N ALA A 205 -2.23 -0.77 30.94
CA ALA A 205 -1.24 0.29 30.79
C ALA A 205 -0.27 0.03 29.62
N LEU A 206 0.18 -1.22 29.44
CA LEU A 206 1.02 -1.62 28.32
C LEU A 206 0.23 -1.57 27.00
N ARG A 207 -1.03 -1.99 27.00
CA ARG A 207 -1.93 -1.86 25.84
C ARG A 207 -2.05 -0.40 25.39
N ARG A 208 -2.29 0.52 26.33
CA ARG A 208 -2.41 1.96 26.03
C ARG A 208 -1.12 2.55 25.47
N LYS A 209 0.03 2.20 26.07
CA LYS A 209 1.35 2.63 25.59
C LYS A 209 1.62 2.11 24.17
N PHE A 210 1.41 0.82 23.93
CA PHE A 210 1.59 0.21 22.61
C PHE A 210 0.72 0.87 21.53
N LEU A 211 -0.55 1.14 21.82
CA LEU A 211 -1.42 1.85 20.89
C LEU A 211 -0.94 3.28 20.63
N ALA A 212 -0.51 4.01 21.67
CA ALA A 212 0.01 5.36 21.53
C ALA A 212 1.27 5.41 20.65
N ASP A 213 2.21 4.48 20.84
CA ASP A 213 3.42 4.37 20.02
C ASP A 213 3.08 4.04 18.55
N MET A 214 2.09 3.18 18.31
CA MET A 214 1.61 2.82 16.97
C MET A 214 0.93 4.01 16.25
N TYR A 215 0.23 4.87 16.97
CA TYR A 215 -0.39 6.09 16.41
C TYR A 215 0.60 7.24 16.24
N ALA A 216 1.60 7.36 17.13
CA ALA A 216 2.64 8.38 17.01
C ALA A 216 3.43 8.24 15.71
N TYR A 217 3.74 7.02 15.28
CA TYR A 217 4.43 6.73 14.03
C TYR A 217 3.61 7.10 12.78
N ARG A 218 2.26 6.98 12.83
CA ARG A 218 1.38 7.39 11.72
C ARG A 218 1.14 8.90 11.62
N GLY A 219 1.51 9.67 12.66
CA GLY A 219 1.32 11.12 12.72
C GLY A 219 2.61 11.94 12.64
N SER A 220 3.79 11.31 12.64
CA SER A 220 5.07 12.00 12.62
C SER A 220 5.63 12.10 11.20
N GLU A 221 5.08 13.03 10.40
CA GLU A 221 5.76 13.79 9.33
C GLU A 221 4.74 14.72 8.64
N SER A 222 4.11 15.58 9.43
CA SER A 222 3.29 16.70 8.94
C SER A 222 3.70 17.98 9.65
N VAL A 223 4.93 18.43 9.38
CA VAL A 223 5.39 19.80 9.59
C VAL A 223 6.26 20.19 8.41
#